data_AF-A0A918QWE7-F1
#
_entry.id   AF-A0A918QWE7-F1
#
_cell.length_a   1.000
_cell.length_b   1.000
_cell.length_c   1.000
_cell.angle_alpha   90.00
_cell.angle_beta   90.00
_cell.angle_gamma   90.00
#
_symmetry.space_group_name_H-M   'P 1'
#
loop_
_entity.id
_entity.type
_entity.pdbx_description
1 polymer ?
#
loop_
_entity_poly.entity_id
_entity_poly.type
_entity_poly.pdbx_seq_one_letter_code
_entity_poly.pdbx_strand_id
1 'polypeptide(L)'
;MTAPVTMVPADPAAAAQQDTDGPGAVLLRTLTELTADLPDADPGRVAAAALRGRSARADETELRELATEAAAGLIPEDPAYSRLAARLLTLGIRAEAASQGVTSFTGSVAVGHREGLIADRTAAFVRRHARRLDALIDPRADDRFGYFGLRTLHSRYLLRHPLTRKVIETPQHFLLRVAAGLAEDDTPRSADEVAALYGLMSRLDYLPSSPTLFNSGTRHPQMSSCYLLDSPRDELDSIYERYHHIARLSQHAGGIGIAYSRVRSRGTLIRGTNGHSGGIVPFLKTLDASVAAVNQGGRRKGAAAVYLETWHADVEEFLELRDSTGEDARRTHHLNLAHWVPDEFMRRVEADDEWSLFSPSDVPELVDLWGEEFDAAYREAERGGLARRTLPARDLYGRMMRMLAQTGNGWMTLRTPPTAPPTRRPCRAASSTPPTSARRSWRSPTTGRRRCATWGR
;
A
#
# COMPACT_ATOMS: atom_id res chain seq x y z
N MET A 1 -42.74 86.32 -17.51
CA MET A 1 -41.31 86.06 -17.23
C MET A 1 -41.22 85.48 -15.83
N THR A 2 -41.22 84.16 -15.75
CA THR A 2 -41.07 83.35 -14.54
C THR A 2 -39.58 83.02 -14.38
N ALA A 3 -38.98 83.40 -13.23
CA ALA A 3 -37.61 83.05 -12.87
C ALA A 3 -37.61 81.99 -11.74
N PRO A 4 -36.64 81.06 -11.71
CA PRO A 4 -36.82 79.75 -11.07
C PRO A 4 -36.32 79.69 -9.62
N VAL A 5 -36.94 78.77 -8.87
CA VAL A 5 -36.58 78.36 -7.50
C VAL A 5 -35.27 77.57 -7.53
N THR A 6 -34.31 77.96 -6.68
CA THR A 6 -33.05 77.25 -6.47
C THR A 6 -33.25 76.16 -5.41
N MET A 7 -33.09 74.89 -5.77
CA MET A 7 -33.05 73.78 -4.80
C MET A 7 -31.65 73.65 -4.21
N VAL A 8 -31.57 73.64 -2.88
CA VAL A 8 -30.37 73.27 -2.11
C VAL A 8 -30.26 71.74 -2.13
N PRO A 9 -29.10 71.13 -2.40
CA PRO A 9 -28.95 69.68 -2.30
C PRO A 9 -28.89 69.26 -0.83
N ALA A 10 -29.69 68.24 -0.50
CA ALA A 10 -29.66 67.57 0.79
C ALA A 10 -28.38 66.74 0.92
N ASP A 11 -27.79 66.82 2.12
CA ASP A 11 -26.64 66.05 2.59
C ASP A 11 -26.98 64.55 2.62
N PRO A 12 -26.24 63.64 1.96
CA PRO A 12 -26.46 62.21 2.12
C PRO A 12 -25.71 61.74 3.36
N ALA A 13 -26.36 61.87 4.51
CA ALA A 13 -25.98 61.13 5.71
C ALA A 13 -26.17 59.62 5.46
N ALA A 14 -25.08 58.88 5.66
CA ALA A 14 -25.04 57.50 6.14
C ALA A 14 -25.94 56.48 5.41
N ALA A 15 -25.53 56.10 4.19
CA ALA A 15 -25.87 54.77 3.70
C ALA A 15 -25.04 53.75 4.48
N ALA A 16 -25.73 52.91 5.25
CA ALA A 16 -25.13 51.78 5.94
C ALA A 16 -24.31 50.91 4.97
N GLN A 17 -23.00 50.80 5.23
CA GLN A 17 -22.12 49.84 4.57
C GLN A 17 -22.61 48.42 4.90
N GLN A 18 -23.36 47.84 3.98
CA GLN A 18 -23.51 46.40 3.92
C GLN A 18 -22.19 45.82 3.41
N ASP A 19 -21.55 45.06 4.27
CA ASP A 19 -20.28 44.36 4.06
C ASP A 19 -20.48 43.25 3.02
N THR A 20 -20.45 43.58 1.73
CA THR A 20 -20.46 42.60 0.63
C THR A 20 -19.09 42.59 -0.04
N ASP A 21 -18.09 42.12 0.70
CA ASP A 21 -16.77 41.81 0.16
C ASP A 21 -16.91 40.79 -0.98
N GLY A 22 -16.35 41.10 -2.16
CA GLY A 22 -16.28 40.15 -3.26
C GLY A 22 -15.42 38.92 -2.91
N PRO A 23 -15.55 37.79 -3.64
CA PRO A 23 -14.86 36.53 -3.32
C PRO A 23 -13.32 36.65 -3.16
N GLY A 24 -12.70 37.61 -3.86
CA GLY A 24 -11.28 37.90 -3.72
C GLY A 24 -10.88 38.56 -2.38
N ALA A 25 -11.74 39.42 -1.82
CA ALA A 25 -11.50 40.05 -0.52
C ALA A 25 -11.66 39.02 0.61
N VAL A 26 -12.67 38.14 0.50
CA VAL A 26 -12.86 36.99 1.40
C VAL A 26 -11.63 36.08 1.38
N LEU A 27 -11.09 35.77 0.20
CA LEU A 27 -9.87 34.97 0.06
C LEU A 27 -8.67 35.61 0.75
N LEU A 28 -8.42 36.91 0.52
CA LEU A 28 -7.29 37.61 1.11
C LEU A 28 -7.37 37.66 2.64
N ARG A 29 -8.56 37.93 3.19
CA ARG A 29 -8.80 37.86 4.64
C ARG A 29 -8.49 36.47 5.19
N THR A 30 -9.03 35.43 4.54
CA THR A 30 -8.76 34.03 4.92
C THR A 30 -7.26 33.72 4.89
N LEU A 31 -6.55 34.11 3.83
CA LEU A 31 -5.11 33.88 3.72
C LEU A 31 -4.34 34.60 4.83
N THR A 32 -4.70 35.85 5.14
CA THR A 32 -4.08 36.64 6.20
C THR A 32 -4.25 35.98 7.57
N GLU A 33 -5.43 35.45 7.87
CA GLU A 33 -5.68 34.69 9.09
C GLU A 33 -4.86 33.39 9.14
N LEU A 34 -4.79 32.67 8.00
CA LEU A 34 -4.03 31.42 7.89
C LEU A 34 -2.50 31.62 7.86
N THR A 35 -1.99 32.84 7.70
CA THR A 35 -0.55 33.15 7.74
C THR A 35 -0.14 33.94 8.98
N ALA A 36 -1.04 34.16 9.94
CA ALA A 36 -0.76 35.00 11.11
C ALA A 36 0.47 34.57 11.93
N ASP A 37 0.77 33.26 11.97
CA ASP A 37 1.92 32.64 12.61
C ASP A 37 2.99 32.13 11.61
N LEU A 38 2.88 32.51 10.33
CA LEU A 38 3.78 32.13 9.24
C LEU A 38 4.40 33.41 8.62
N PRO A 39 5.40 34.03 9.27
CA PRO A 39 5.93 35.34 8.84
C PRO A 39 6.55 35.31 7.45
N ASP A 40 7.07 34.16 7.03
CA ASP A 40 7.74 33.96 5.73
C ASP A 40 6.76 33.63 4.59
N ALA A 41 5.48 33.39 4.91
CA ALA A 41 4.44 33.11 3.91
C ALA A 41 3.63 34.37 3.60
N ASP A 42 3.93 35.04 2.47
CA ASP A 42 3.18 36.22 2.02
C ASP A 42 1.77 35.83 1.49
N PRO A 43 0.68 36.20 2.17
CA PRO A 43 -0.69 35.92 1.73
C PRO A 43 -1.08 36.71 0.47
N GLY A 44 -0.54 37.92 0.27
CA GLY A 44 -0.81 38.76 -0.87
C GLY A 44 -0.27 38.16 -2.17
N ARG A 45 0.93 37.56 -2.12
CA ARG A 45 1.52 36.83 -3.24
C ARG A 45 0.64 35.67 -3.71
N VAL A 46 0.11 34.89 -2.77
CA VAL A 46 -0.79 33.76 -3.05
C VAL A 46 -2.14 34.26 -3.58
N ALA A 47 -2.73 35.27 -2.95
CA ALA A 47 -4.00 35.87 -3.38
C ALA A 47 -3.90 36.41 -4.82
N ALA A 48 -2.83 37.13 -5.14
CA ALA A 48 -2.61 37.68 -6.47
C ALA A 48 -2.45 36.58 -7.53
N ALA A 49 -1.77 35.47 -7.20
CA ALA A 49 -1.65 34.33 -8.09
C ALA A 49 -3.00 33.63 -8.35
N ALA A 50 -3.79 33.39 -7.29
CA ALA A 50 -5.11 32.79 -7.40
C ALA A 50 -6.07 33.66 -8.24
N LEU A 51 -6.06 34.97 -7.98
CA LEU A 51 -6.91 35.91 -8.72
C LEU A 51 -6.52 35.99 -10.20
N ARG A 52 -5.24 35.87 -10.58
CA ARG A 52 -4.84 35.84 -11.99
C ARG A 52 -5.34 34.61 -12.74
N GLY A 53 -5.47 33.48 -12.06
CA GLY A 53 -5.91 32.21 -12.65
C GLY A 53 -7.43 32.01 -12.71
N ARG A 54 -8.21 32.90 -12.09
CA ARG A 54 -9.66 32.70 -11.89
C ARG A 54 -10.46 32.77 -13.18
N SER A 55 -11.53 31.98 -13.26
CA SER A 55 -12.57 32.13 -14.28
C SER A 55 -13.42 33.40 -14.04
N ALA A 56 -14.13 33.87 -15.07
CA ALA A 56 -15.01 35.04 -14.95
C ALA A 56 -16.19 34.84 -13.97
N ARG A 57 -16.50 33.59 -13.61
CA ARG A 57 -17.56 33.20 -12.67
C ARG A 57 -17.02 32.49 -11.43
N ALA A 58 -15.73 32.68 -11.12
CA ALA A 58 -15.08 31.97 -10.04
C ALA A 58 -15.78 32.25 -8.69
N ASP A 59 -16.16 31.17 -8.03
CA ASP A 59 -16.69 31.20 -6.67
C ASP A 59 -15.56 31.05 -5.63
N GLU A 60 -15.91 31.11 -4.35
CA GLU A 60 -14.94 30.94 -3.26
C GLU A 60 -14.25 29.57 -3.25
N THR A 61 -14.87 28.54 -3.84
CA THR A 61 -14.28 27.20 -3.92
C THR A 61 -13.18 27.16 -4.96
N GLU A 62 -13.48 27.62 -6.18
CA GLU A 62 -12.49 27.73 -7.26
C GLU A 62 -11.29 28.59 -6.82
N LEU A 63 -11.56 29.75 -6.22
CA LEU A 63 -10.50 30.66 -5.75
C LEU A 63 -9.59 30.03 -4.68
N ARG A 64 -10.16 29.23 -3.77
CA ARG A 64 -9.40 28.53 -2.73
C ARG A 64 -8.59 27.36 -3.29
N GLU A 65 -9.11 26.65 -4.29
CA GLU A 65 -8.36 25.61 -4.99
C GLU A 65 -7.14 26.21 -5.71
N LEU A 66 -7.34 27.31 -6.46
CA LEU A 66 -6.27 28.05 -7.11
C LEU A 66 -5.25 28.60 -6.09
N ALA A 67 -5.70 29.11 -4.94
CA ALA A 67 -4.81 29.57 -3.87
C ALA A 67 -4.01 28.41 -3.25
N THR A 68 -4.62 27.23 -3.11
CA THR A 68 -3.95 26.02 -2.61
C THR A 68 -2.83 25.60 -3.56
N GLU A 69 -3.10 25.60 -4.87
CA GLU A 69 -2.09 25.27 -5.90
C GLU A 69 -0.98 26.33 -5.98
N ALA A 70 -1.34 27.61 -5.90
CA ALA A 70 -0.39 28.71 -5.87
C ALA A 70 0.55 28.61 -4.65
N ALA A 71 0.00 28.39 -3.45
CA ALA A 71 0.81 28.18 -2.25
C ALA A 71 1.69 26.93 -2.39
N ALA A 72 1.17 25.83 -2.92
CA ALA A 72 1.96 24.63 -3.15
C ALA A 72 3.12 24.83 -4.14
N GLY A 73 2.93 25.67 -5.16
CA GLY A 73 3.97 26.04 -6.12
C GLY A 73 5.13 26.84 -5.53
N LEU A 74 4.91 27.50 -4.38
CA LEU A 74 5.92 28.30 -3.68
C LEU A 74 6.72 27.49 -2.64
N ILE A 75 6.36 26.22 -2.40
CA ILE A 75 7.06 25.34 -1.44
C ILE A 75 8.57 25.21 -1.74
N PRO A 76 9.04 25.12 -2.99
CA PRO A 76 10.48 25.06 -3.27
C PRO A 76 11.24 26.34 -2.91
N GLU A 77 10.55 27.48 -2.83
CA GLU A 77 11.13 28.76 -2.42
C GLU A 77 11.18 28.88 -0.90
N ASP A 78 10.07 28.58 -0.22
CA ASP A 78 10.01 28.58 1.24
C ASP A 78 9.08 27.47 1.78
N PRO A 79 9.56 26.62 2.71
CA PRO A 79 8.76 25.54 3.28
C PRO A 79 7.53 26.01 4.09
N ALA A 80 7.48 27.26 4.55
CA ALA A 80 6.31 27.83 5.26
C ALA A 80 5.03 27.75 4.40
N TYR A 81 5.16 27.88 3.08
CA TYR A 81 4.04 27.72 2.15
C TYR A 81 3.43 26.31 2.15
N SER A 82 4.18 25.28 2.59
CA SER A 82 3.64 23.92 2.76
C SER A 82 2.55 23.88 3.84
N ARG A 83 2.72 24.64 4.93
CA ARG A 83 1.70 24.75 5.99
C ARG A 83 0.51 25.55 5.50
N LEU A 84 0.72 26.68 4.83
CA LEU A 84 -0.37 27.48 4.26
C LEU A 84 -1.21 26.67 3.27
N ALA A 85 -0.56 25.97 2.33
CA ALA A 85 -1.24 25.10 1.36
C ALA A 85 -2.01 23.96 2.06
N ALA A 86 -1.45 23.38 3.13
CA ALA A 86 -2.15 22.36 3.92
C ALA A 86 -3.39 22.93 4.66
N ARG A 87 -3.29 24.13 5.24
CA ARG A 87 -4.43 24.81 5.89
C ARG A 87 -5.55 25.09 4.91
N LEU A 88 -5.24 25.62 3.72
CA LEU A 88 -6.22 25.84 2.65
C LEU A 88 -6.88 24.54 2.19
N LEU A 89 -6.08 23.49 1.97
CA LEU A 89 -6.60 22.16 1.63
C LEU A 89 -7.49 21.58 2.73
N THR A 90 -7.17 21.81 4.00
CA THR A 90 -7.99 21.39 5.14
C THR A 90 -9.37 22.04 5.11
N LEU A 91 -9.45 23.34 4.81
CA LEU A 91 -10.74 24.01 4.58
C LEU A 91 -11.48 23.38 3.40
N GLY A 92 -10.76 23.06 2.32
CA GLY A 92 -11.23 22.27 1.16
C GLY A 92 -11.99 21.01 1.58
N ILE A 93 -11.27 20.14 2.27
CA ILE A 93 -11.75 18.84 2.74
C ILE A 93 -12.96 18.99 3.66
N ARG A 94 -12.94 19.96 4.59
CA ARG A 94 -14.05 20.22 5.51
C ARG A 94 -15.31 20.67 4.79
N ALA A 95 -15.19 21.60 3.84
CA ALA A 95 -16.33 22.06 3.03
C ALA A 95 -16.88 20.92 2.17
N GLU A 96 -16.01 20.10 1.56
CA GLU A 96 -16.39 18.93 0.77
C GLU A 96 -17.17 17.92 1.64
N ALA A 97 -16.67 17.58 2.83
CA ALA A 97 -17.33 16.68 3.79
C ALA A 97 -18.67 17.27 4.31
N ALA A 98 -18.69 18.55 4.66
CA ALA A 98 -19.90 19.24 5.12
C ALA A 98 -21.00 19.24 4.05
N SER A 99 -20.64 19.34 2.77
CA SER A 99 -21.60 19.21 1.65
C SER A 99 -22.27 17.83 1.59
N GLN A 100 -21.71 16.81 2.25
CA GLN A 100 -22.27 15.47 2.41
C GLN A 100 -22.99 15.27 3.76
N GLY A 101 -23.21 16.36 4.51
CA GLY A 101 -23.84 16.34 5.84
C GLY A 101 -22.90 15.94 6.98
N VAL A 102 -21.58 15.96 6.75
CA VAL A 102 -20.58 15.56 7.75
C VAL A 102 -19.99 16.78 8.44
N THR A 103 -20.44 17.04 9.67
CA THR A 103 -19.93 18.14 10.53
C THR A 103 -19.30 17.66 11.84
N SER A 104 -19.50 16.39 12.20
CA SER A 104 -18.90 15.73 13.37
C SER A 104 -18.32 14.36 12.98
N PHE A 105 -17.51 13.76 13.87
CA PHE A 105 -16.99 12.41 13.65
C PHE A 105 -18.13 11.38 13.64
N THR A 106 -19.06 11.47 14.57
CA THR A 106 -20.25 10.61 14.61
C THR A 106 -21.10 10.73 13.35
N GLY A 107 -21.25 11.96 12.81
CA GLY A 107 -21.92 12.21 11.54
C GLY A 107 -21.21 11.57 10.35
N SER A 108 -19.87 11.62 10.32
CA SER A 108 -19.05 10.93 9.32
C SER A 108 -19.30 9.42 9.31
N VAL A 109 -19.27 8.80 10.49
CA VAL A 109 -19.52 7.36 10.65
C VAL A 109 -20.96 6.98 10.27
N ALA A 110 -21.94 7.82 10.64
CA ALA A 110 -23.35 7.59 10.29
C ALA A 110 -23.60 7.67 8.77
N VAL A 111 -23.02 8.66 8.09
CA VAL A 111 -23.05 8.77 6.63
C VAL A 111 -22.38 7.54 6.01
N GLY A 112 -21.17 7.20 6.43
CA GLY A 112 -20.45 6.04 5.93
C GLY A 112 -21.20 4.72 6.15
N HIS A 113 -21.92 4.57 7.27
CA HIS A 113 -22.74 3.39 7.56
C HIS A 113 -23.96 3.29 6.65
N ARG A 114 -24.69 4.40 6.47
CA ARG A 114 -25.84 4.50 5.56
C ARG A 114 -25.46 4.17 4.12
N GLU A 115 -24.32 4.68 3.66
CA GLU A 115 -23.81 4.42 2.30
C GLU A 115 -23.13 3.03 2.18
N GLY A 116 -23.15 2.21 3.24
CA GLY A 116 -22.63 0.85 3.23
C GLY A 116 -21.11 0.73 3.19
N LEU A 117 -20.38 1.76 3.60
CA LEU A 117 -18.92 1.78 3.68
C LEU A 117 -18.41 1.32 5.05
N ILE A 118 -19.13 1.65 6.12
CA ILE A 118 -18.77 1.36 7.52
C ILE A 118 -19.44 0.08 8.02
N ALA A 119 -18.75 -0.70 8.85
CA ALA A 119 -19.28 -1.91 9.47
C ALA A 119 -20.33 -1.60 10.56
N ASP A 120 -21.31 -2.48 10.73
CA ASP A 120 -22.37 -2.32 11.73
C ASP A 120 -21.81 -2.25 13.16
N ARG A 121 -20.78 -3.06 13.45
CA ARG A 121 -20.10 -3.08 14.76
C ARG A 121 -19.48 -1.74 15.10
N THR A 122 -18.74 -1.14 14.15
CA THR A 122 -18.14 0.19 14.29
C THR A 122 -19.18 1.28 14.44
N ALA A 123 -20.24 1.25 13.62
CA ALA A 123 -21.32 2.23 13.74
C ALA A 123 -22.03 2.13 15.10
N ALA A 124 -22.26 0.92 15.61
CA ALA A 124 -22.88 0.71 16.92
C ALA A 124 -21.99 1.20 18.06
N PHE A 125 -20.69 0.89 18.02
CA PHE A 125 -19.70 1.35 19.01
C PHE A 125 -19.62 2.89 19.04
N VAL A 126 -19.47 3.51 17.87
CA VAL A 126 -19.36 4.98 17.75
C VAL A 126 -20.64 5.66 18.25
N ARG A 127 -21.81 5.12 17.91
CA ARG A 127 -23.10 5.64 18.40
C ARG A 127 -23.22 5.54 19.92
N ARG A 128 -22.77 4.44 20.52
CA ARG A 128 -22.77 4.25 21.99
C ARG A 128 -21.90 5.28 22.70
N HIS A 129 -20.75 5.64 22.11
CA HIS A 129 -19.76 6.55 22.70
C HIS A 129 -19.74 7.94 22.06
N ALA A 130 -20.80 8.33 21.35
CA ALA A 130 -20.86 9.49 20.46
C ALA A 130 -20.28 10.78 21.07
N ARG A 131 -20.84 11.23 22.20
CA ARG A 131 -20.41 12.45 22.89
C ARG A 131 -18.92 12.43 23.25
N ARG A 132 -18.45 11.28 23.74
CA ARG A 132 -17.06 11.11 24.17
C ARG A 132 -16.11 11.15 22.99
N LEU A 133 -16.44 10.47 21.89
CA LEU A 133 -15.59 10.38 20.71
C LEU A 133 -15.56 11.69 19.92
N ASP A 134 -16.70 12.38 19.75
CA ASP A 134 -16.72 13.70 19.12
C ASP A 134 -15.89 14.72 19.92
N ALA A 135 -15.88 14.63 21.25
CA ALA A 135 -15.09 15.51 22.11
C ALA A 135 -13.56 15.28 22.01
N LEU A 136 -13.10 14.18 21.40
CA LEU A 136 -11.67 13.95 21.17
C LEU A 136 -11.10 14.77 20.01
N ILE A 137 -11.95 15.18 19.06
CA ILE A 137 -11.50 15.83 17.84
C ILE A 137 -11.01 17.25 18.16
N ASP A 138 -9.71 17.47 17.98
CA ASP A 138 -9.09 18.80 17.99
C ASP A 138 -9.09 19.38 16.56
N PRO A 139 -9.85 20.45 16.27
CA PRO A 139 -9.88 21.06 14.93
C PRO A 139 -8.55 21.67 14.48
N ARG A 140 -7.58 21.87 15.39
CA ARG A 140 -6.24 22.37 15.04
C ARG A 140 -5.24 21.25 14.76
N ALA A 141 -5.61 20.00 15.06
CA ALA A 141 -4.73 18.85 14.85
C ALA A 141 -4.34 18.62 13.37
N ASP A 142 -5.19 19.05 12.43
CA ASP A 142 -4.89 18.96 11.00
C ASP A 142 -3.69 19.82 10.58
N ASP A 143 -3.33 20.83 11.38
CA ASP A 143 -2.18 21.71 11.11
C ASP A 143 -0.82 20.98 11.25
N ARG A 144 -0.82 19.77 11.78
CA ARG A 144 0.36 18.91 11.86
C ARG A 144 0.74 18.30 10.50
N PHE A 145 -0.16 18.31 9.52
CA PHE A 145 0.13 17.79 8.18
C PHE A 145 0.81 18.84 7.30
N GLY A 146 1.89 18.44 6.61
CA GLY A 146 2.36 19.17 5.44
C GLY A 146 1.49 18.91 4.21
N TYR A 147 1.57 19.80 3.21
CA TYR A 147 0.69 19.76 2.03
C TYR A 147 0.68 18.41 1.30
N PHE A 148 1.85 17.84 0.99
CA PHE A 148 1.92 16.56 0.25
C PHE A 148 1.35 15.38 1.05
N GLY A 149 1.54 15.37 2.37
CA GLY A 149 0.96 14.36 3.26
C GLY A 149 -0.57 14.44 3.24
N LEU A 150 -1.12 15.65 3.42
CA LEU A 150 -2.55 15.88 3.40
C LEU A 150 -3.17 15.62 2.02
N ARG A 151 -2.50 16.00 0.93
CA ARG A 151 -2.94 15.72 -0.45
C ARG A 151 -2.97 14.22 -0.73
N THR A 152 -2.00 13.47 -0.23
CA THR A 152 -1.98 12.00 -0.30
C THR A 152 -3.16 11.40 0.46
N LEU A 153 -3.45 11.92 1.66
CA LEU A 153 -4.58 11.50 2.46
C LEU A 153 -5.91 11.74 1.73
N HIS A 154 -6.14 12.96 1.24
CA HIS A 154 -7.35 13.36 0.51
C HIS A 154 -7.59 12.54 -0.75
N SER A 155 -6.54 12.33 -1.55
CA SER A 155 -6.66 11.65 -2.83
C SER A 155 -6.89 10.13 -2.70
N ARG A 156 -6.34 9.49 -1.65
CA ARG A 156 -6.30 8.02 -1.57
C ARG A 156 -6.98 7.41 -0.35
N TYR A 157 -6.92 8.06 0.81
CA TYR A 157 -7.27 7.44 2.10
C TYR A 157 -8.65 7.82 2.61
N LEU A 158 -9.07 9.07 2.42
CA LEU A 158 -10.37 9.51 2.90
C LEU A 158 -11.50 8.76 2.18
N LEU A 159 -12.44 8.23 2.96
CA LEU A 159 -13.66 7.62 2.46
C LEU A 159 -14.45 8.64 1.63
N ARG A 160 -14.98 8.16 0.52
CA ARG A 160 -15.76 8.95 -0.45
C ARG A 160 -17.13 8.34 -0.63
N HIS A 161 -18.13 9.20 -0.76
CA HIS A 161 -19.49 8.79 -1.08
C HIS A 161 -19.50 7.98 -2.39
N PRO A 162 -20.23 6.84 -2.47
CA PRO A 162 -20.21 5.97 -3.65
C PRO A 162 -20.60 6.68 -4.95
N LEU A 163 -21.65 7.52 -4.89
CA LEU A 163 -22.18 8.25 -6.04
C LEU A 163 -21.50 9.60 -6.31
N THR A 164 -21.51 10.54 -5.36
CA THR A 164 -20.97 11.90 -5.58
C THR A 164 -19.45 11.94 -5.65
N ARG A 165 -18.76 10.89 -5.19
CA ARG A 165 -17.30 10.78 -5.08
C ARG A 165 -16.64 11.82 -4.16
N LYS A 166 -17.44 12.64 -3.46
CA LYS A 166 -16.96 13.60 -2.47
C LYS A 166 -16.53 12.90 -1.18
N VAL A 167 -15.54 13.43 -0.49
CA VAL A 167 -15.09 12.89 0.80
C VAL A 167 -16.21 12.99 1.85
N ILE A 168 -16.27 11.99 2.74
CA ILE A 168 -17.23 11.93 3.85
C ILE A 168 -16.54 11.91 5.21
N GLU A 169 -15.26 12.28 5.26
CA GLU A 169 -14.47 12.37 6.48
C GLU A 169 -13.37 13.43 6.34
N THR A 170 -13.00 14.03 7.46
CA THR A 170 -11.82 14.89 7.61
C THR A 170 -10.62 14.03 8.03
N PRO A 171 -9.37 14.55 8.05
CA PRO A 171 -8.22 13.77 8.49
C PRO A 171 -8.37 13.25 9.93
N GLN A 172 -8.86 14.08 10.87
CA GLN A 172 -9.11 13.62 12.24
C GLN A 172 -10.23 12.57 12.33
N HIS A 173 -11.32 12.73 11.55
CA HIS A 173 -12.39 11.72 11.52
C HIS A 173 -11.86 10.38 10.98
N PHE A 174 -11.03 10.43 9.95
CA PHE A 174 -10.33 9.27 9.39
C PHE A 174 -9.48 8.55 10.45
N LEU A 175 -8.63 9.29 11.18
CA LEU A 175 -7.77 8.70 12.22
C LEU A 175 -8.59 8.11 13.37
N LEU A 176 -9.66 8.80 13.80
CA LEU A 176 -10.51 8.30 14.88
C LEU A 176 -11.34 7.09 14.44
N ARG A 177 -11.76 7.02 13.17
CA ARG A 177 -12.39 5.82 12.60
C ARG A 177 -11.41 4.63 12.60
N VAL A 178 -10.16 4.86 12.22
CA VAL A 178 -9.14 3.81 12.25
C VAL A 178 -8.94 3.31 13.68
N ALA A 179 -8.84 4.21 14.67
CA ALA A 179 -8.71 3.85 16.07
C ALA A 179 -9.92 3.04 16.57
N ALA A 180 -11.14 3.52 16.27
CA ALA A 180 -12.39 2.82 16.60
C ALA A 180 -12.41 1.42 16.00
N GLY A 181 -12.14 1.29 14.70
CA GLY A 181 -12.16 0.01 14.01
C GLY A 181 -11.08 -1.00 14.46
N LEU A 182 -10.02 -0.54 15.14
CA LEU A 182 -8.96 -1.39 15.67
C LEU A 182 -9.22 -1.85 17.11
N ALA A 183 -9.80 -0.97 17.94
CA ALA A 183 -9.94 -1.20 19.37
C ALA A 183 -11.40 -1.37 19.83
N GLU A 184 -12.38 -1.37 18.91
CA GLU A 184 -13.79 -1.59 19.27
C GLU A 184 -14.02 -2.99 19.89
N ASP A 185 -14.56 -2.99 21.10
CA ASP A 185 -15.12 -4.17 21.73
C ASP A 185 -16.24 -3.80 22.73
N ASP A 186 -16.78 -4.82 23.41
CA ASP A 186 -17.89 -4.64 24.36
C ASP A 186 -17.42 -4.29 25.79
N THR A 187 -16.12 -4.13 26.01
CA THR A 187 -15.53 -3.86 27.31
C THR A 187 -15.57 -2.38 27.66
N PRO A 188 -15.60 -2.02 28.96
CA PRO A 188 -15.52 -0.63 29.39
C PRO A 188 -14.23 0.09 28.97
N ARG A 189 -13.14 -0.66 28.71
CA ARG A 189 -11.81 -0.11 28.40
C ARG A 189 -11.67 0.31 26.94
N SER A 190 -12.48 -0.24 26.03
CA SER A 190 -12.34 0.02 24.59
C SER A 190 -12.39 1.51 24.24
N ALA A 191 -13.26 2.29 24.88
CA ALA A 191 -13.30 3.73 24.65
C ALA A 191 -12.02 4.47 25.11
N ASP A 192 -11.34 3.97 26.13
CA ASP A 192 -10.03 4.50 26.58
C ASP A 192 -8.92 4.12 25.58
N GLU A 193 -8.93 2.88 25.09
CA GLU A 193 -7.97 2.39 24.10
C GLU A 193 -8.11 3.10 22.75
N VAL A 194 -9.34 3.33 22.28
CA VAL A 194 -9.62 4.15 21.09
C VAL A 194 -9.07 5.56 21.25
N ALA A 195 -9.28 6.20 22.41
CA ALA A 195 -8.76 7.54 22.67
C ALA A 195 -7.22 7.57 22.69
N ALA A 196 -6.58 6.57 23.32
CA ALA A 196 -5.13 6.46 23.36
C ALA A 196 -4.52 6.25 21.97
N LEU A 197 -5.10 5.34 21.17
CA LEU A 197 -4.65 5.05 19.81
C LEU A 197 -4.88 6.23 18.87
N TYR A 198 -6.04 6.89 18.96
CA TYR A 198 -6.30 8.13 18.25
C TYR A 198 -5.29 9.22 18.63
N GLY A 199 -4.98 9.38 19.92
CA GLY A 199 -4.00 10.36 20.37
C GLY A 199 -2.61 10.17 19.75
N LEU A 200 -2.12 8.93 19.68
CA LEU A 200 -0.86 8.60 19.02
C LEU A 200 -0.89 8.95 17.53
N MET A 201 -1.97 8.59 16.83
CA MET A 201 -2.09 8.85 15.39
C MET A 201 -2.32 10.34 15.08
N SER A 202 -3.11 11.05 15.88
CA SER A 202 -3.42 12.48 15.70
C SER A 202 -2.19 13.36 15.93
N ARG A 203 -1.28 12.94 16.81
CA ARG A 203 0.04 13.58 16.99
C ARG A 203 1.07 13.15 15.96
N LEU A 204 0.74 12.17 15.11
CA LEU A 204 1.65 11.54 14.14
C LEU A 204 2.83 10.81 14.80
N ASP A 205 2.70 10.40 16.07
CA ASP A 205 3.71 9.60 16.79
C ASP A 205 3.80 8.17 16.23
N TYR A 206 2.69 7.67 15.69
CA TYR A 206 2.56 6.35 15.09
C TYR A 206 1.46 6.32 14.03
N LEU A 207 1.69 5.63 12.91
CA LEU A 207 0.66 5.32 11.93
C LEU A 207 0.78 3.83 11.53
N PRO A 208 -0.34 3.08 11.49
CA PRO A 208 -0.33 1.71 11.02
C PRO A 208 -0.16 1.65 9.49
N SER A 209 0.01 0.43 8.95
CA SER A 209 0.20 0.21 7.52
C SER A 209 -1.00 0.65 6.68
N SER A 210 -0.79 0.92 5.38
CA SER A 210 -1.86 1.42 4.50
C SER A 210 -3.14 0.58 4.50
N PRO A 211 -3.11 -0.77 4.46
CA PRO A 211 -4.34 -1.57 4.49
C PRO A 211 -5.12 -1.42 5.80
N THR A 212 -4.42 -1.25 6.92
CA THR A 212 -5.06 -0.92 8.20
C THR A 212 -5.75 0.43 8.10
N LEU A 213 -5.03 1.47 7.66
CA LEU A 213 -5.57 2.81 7.45
C LEU A 213 -6.80 2.84 6.51
N PHE A 214 -6.78 2.07 5.42
CA PHE A 214 -7.88 2.02 4.46
C PHE A 214 -9.13 1.33 5.00
N ASN A 215 -8.95 0.23 5.74
CA ASN A 215 -10.01 -0.74 5.93
C ASN A 215 -10.50 -0.84 7.39
N SER A 216 -9.76 -0.30 8.36
CA SER A 216 -10.22 -0.25 9.76
C SER A 216 -11.57 0.47 9.89
N GLY A 217 -12.52 -0.21 10.52
CA GLY A 217 -13.89 0.28 10.74
C GLY A 217 -14.80 0.21 9.50
N THR A 218 -14.31 -0.31 8.37
CA THR A 218 -15.11 -0.48 7.15
C THR A 218 -15.82 -1.83 7.12
N ARG A 219 -16.81 -2.02 6.24
CA ARG A 219 -17.53 -3.30 6.08
C ARG A 219 -16.64 -4.50 5.77
N HIS A 220 -15.50 -4.27 5.12
CA HIS A 220 -14.54 -5.32 4.76
C HIS A 220 -13.16 -4.99 5.37
N PRO A 221 -12.96 -5.28 6.67
CA PRO A 221 -11.76 -4.88 7.42
C PRO A 221 -10.57 -5.78 7.12
N GLN A 222 -10.12 -5.83 5.87
CA GLN A 222 -8.88 -6.48 5.50
C GLN A 222 -7.72 -5.55 5.89
N MET A 223 -6.96 -5.89 6.94
CA MET A 223 -5.90 -5.01 7.46
C MET A 223 -4.48 -5.55 7.21
N SER A 224 -4.38 -6.78 6.67
CA SER A 224 -3.10 -7.45 6.45
C SER A 224 -2.46 -6.99 5.14
N SER A 225 -1.23 -6.49 5.20
CA SER A 225 -0.59 -5.94 3.99
C SER A 225 0.03 -6.99 3.09
N CYS A 226 0.51 -8.10 3.66
CA CYS A 226 1.30 -9.05 2.91
C CYS A 226 0.88 -10.50 3.22
N TYR A 227 0.83 -11.29 2.16
CA TYR A 227 0.52 -12.71 2.20
C TYR A 227 1.66 -13.50 1.60
N LEU A 228 1.91 -14.66 2.21
CA LEU A 228 2.78 -15.66 1.65
C LEU A 228 1.92 -16.83 1.19
N LEU A 229 2.24 -17.36 0.03
CA LEU A 229 1.65 -18.58 -0.48
C LEU A 229 2.79 -19.59 -0.66
N ASP A 230 2.52 -20.81 -0.24
CA ASP A 230 3.41 -21.92 -0.51
C ASP A 230 3.37 -22.28 -2.00
N SER A 231 4.42 -22.96 -2.47
CA SER A 231 4.49 -23.41 -3.86
C SER A 231 3.33 -24.32 -4.19
N PRO A 232 2.68 -24.15 -5.36
CA PRO A 232 1.71 -25.13 -5.82
C PRO A 232 2.37 -26.51 -5.88
N ARG A 233 1.56 -27.55 -5.72
CA ARG A 233 1.99 -28.90 -6.12
C ARG A 233 2.19 -28.92 -7.63
N ASP A 234 2.99 -29.86 -8.10
CA ASP A 234 3.32 -30.04 -9.51
C ASP A 234 2.16 -30.71 -10.29
N GLU A 235 0.98 -30.09 -10.21
CA GLU A 235 -0.31 -30.54 -10.73
C GLU A 235 -1.11 -29.32 -11.18
N LEU A 236 -1.82 -29.44 -12.31
CA LEU A 236 -2.54 -28.32 -12.93
C LEU A 236 -3.56 -27.68 -11.97
N ASP A 237 -4.36 -28.50 -11.30
CA ASP A 237 -5.39 -28.02 -10.37
C ASP A 237 -4.78 -27.21 -9.22
N SER A 238 -3.63 -27.63 -8.68
CA SER A 238 -2.96 -26.90 -7.61
C SER A 238 -2.43 -25.55 -8.08
N ILE A 239 -1.90 -25.48 -9.30
CA ILE A 239 -1.43 -24.23 -9.91
C ILE A 239 -2.59 -23.24 -10.08
N TYR A 240 -3.71 -23.68 -10.66
CA TYR A 240 -4.89 -22.82 -10.86
C TYR A 240 -5.58 -22.44 -9.55
N GLU A 241 -5.57 -23.32 -8.55
CA GLU A 241 -6.03 -23.00 -7.20
C GLU A 241 -5.17 -21.89 -6.57
N ARG A 242 -3.84 -21.92 -6.75
CA ARG A 242 -2.99 -20.81 -6.30
C ARG A 242 -3.35 -19.51 -7.01
N TYR A 243 -3.67 -19.53 -8.31
CA TYR A 243 -4.10 -18.32 -9.02
C TYR A 243 -5.41 -17.76 -8.47
N HIS A 244 -6.37 -18.64 -8.15
CA HIS A 244 -7.60 -18.23 -7.48
C HIS A 244 -7.32 -17.54 -6.14
N HIS A 245 -6.45 -18.12 -5.31
CA HIS A 245 -6.05 -17.52 -4.04
C HIS A 245 -5.38 -16.15 -4.25
N ILE A 246 -4.47 -16.04 -5.21
CA ILE A 246 -3.79 -14.79 -5.55
C ILE A 246 -4.79 -13.72 -5.96
N ALA A 247 -5.74 -14.05 -6.84
CA ALA A 247 -6.77 -13.10 -7.28
C ALA A 247 -7.62 -12.59 -6.10
N ARG A 248 -8.05 -13.50 -5.21
CA ARG A 248 -8.88 -13.14 -4.03
C ARG A 248 -8.14 -12.26 -3.03
N LEU A 249 -6.84 -12.53 -2.83
CA LEU A 249 -5.98 -11.74 -1.94
C LEU A 249 -5.61 -10.39 -2.55
N SER A 250 -5.31 -10.34 -3.85
CA SER A 250 -4.97 -9.12 -4.58
C SER A 250 -6.16 -8.16 -4.64
N GLN A 251 -7.39 -8.67 -4.76
CA GLN A 251 -8.62 -7.85 -4.78
C GLN A 251 -8.69 -6.87 -3.59
N HIS A 252 -8.17 -7.25 -2.43
CA HIS A 252 -8.23 -6.48 -1.19
C HIS A 252 -6.89 -5.83 -0.80
N ALA A 253 -6.05 -5.53 -1.80
CA ALA A 253 -4.78 -4.79 -1.63
C ALA A 253 -3.68 -5.50 -0.83
N GLY A 254 -3.69 -6.83 -0.80
CA GLY A 254 -2.57 -7.61 -0.27
C GLY A 254 -1.42 -7.73 -1.26
N GLY A 255 -0.20 -7.40 -0.84
CA GLY A 255 1.02 -7.80 -1.55
C GLY A 255 1.27 -9.30 -1.37
N ILE A 256 1.73 -9.98 -2.41
CA ILE A 256 1.80 -11.45 -2.42
C ILE A 256 3.25 -11.89 -2.64
N GLY A 257 3.71 -12.85 -1.84
CA GLY A 257 4.91 -13.65 -2.13
C GLY A 257 4.50 -15.10 -2.37
N ILE A 258 4.95 -15.72 -3.45
CA ILE A 258 4.66 -17.13 -3.77
C ILE A 258 5.94 -17.86 -4.11
N ALA A 259 6.20 -18.99 -3.44
CA ALA A 259 7.25 -19.91 -3.88
C ALA A 259 6.81 -20.64 -5.15
N TYR A 260 7.72 -21.01 -6.04
CA TYR A 260 7.38 -21.74 -7.27
C TYR A 260 8.29 -22.94 -7.54
N SER A 261 9.21 -23.24 -6.63
CA SER A 261 10.27 -24.23 -6.79
C SER A 261 9.78 -25.69 -6.84
N ARG A 262 8.49 -25.99 -6.60
CA ARG A 262 7.97 -27.36 -6.71
C ARG A 262 7.50 -27.73 -8.11
N VAL A 263 7.28 -26.76 -8.99
CA VAL A 263 6.78 -27.02 -10.35
C VAL A 263 7.92 -27.57 -11.20
N ARG A 264 7.68 -28.66 -11.93
CA ARG A 264 8.74 -29.32 -12.72
C ARG A 264 9.32 -28.40 -13.79
N SER A 265 10.61 -28.59 -14.08
CA SER A 265 11.32 -27.79 -15.08
C SER A 265 10.93 -28.15 -16.52
N ARG A 266 11.32 -27.29 -17.48
CA ARG A 266 11.11 -27.54 -18.90
C ARG A 266 11.77 -28.85 -19.35
N GLY A 267 11.12 -29.58 -20.26
CA GLY A 267 11.61 -30.85 -20.79
C GLY A 267 11.37 -32.04 -19.86
N THR A 268 10.80 -31.84 -18.67
CA THR A 268 10.41 -32.96 -17.79
C THR A 268 9.20 -33.69 -18.34
N LEU A 269 9.21 -35.03 -18.34
CA LEU A 269 8.10 -35.86 -18.80
C LEU A 269 6.81 -35.62 -17.98
N ILE A 270 5.68 -35.51 -18.68
CA ILE A 270 4.32 -35.50 -18.11
C ILE A 270 3.70 -36.88 -18.31
N ARG A 271 3.75 -37.72 -17.28
CA ARG A 271 3.29 -39.12 -17.36
C ARG A 271 1.84 -39.27 -17.83
N GLY A 272 0.95 -38.35 -17.43
CA GLY A 272 -0.48 -38.44 -17.76
C GLY A 272 -0.82 -38.17 -19.23
N THR A 273 -0.10 -37.26 -19.88
CA THR A 273 -0.36 -36.86 -21.28
C THR A 273 0.70 -37.36 -22.25
N ASN A 274 1.74 -38.05 -21.75
CA ASN A 274 2.90 -38.50 -22.50
C ASN A 274 3.63 -37.38 -23.28
N GLY A 275 3.52 -36.14 -22.80
CA GLY A 275 4.20 -34.95 -23.35
C GLY A 275 5.35 -34.48 -22.46
N HIS A 276 6.00 -33.38 -22.85
CA HIS A 276 7.06 -32.74 -22.06
C HIS A 276 6.58 -31.39 -21.51
N SER A 277 7.02 -31.04 -20.30
CA SER A 277 6.70 -29.78 -19.65
C SER A 277 7.30 -28.59 -20.38
N GLY A 278 6.52 -27.50 -20.49
CA GLY A 278 7.01 -26.19 -20.91
C GLY A 278 7.82 -25.44 -19.84
N GLY A 279 7.91 -26.00 -18.62
CA GLY A 279 8.58 -25.39 -17.47
C GLY A 279 7.72 -24.33 -16.78
N ILE A 280 8.35 -23.49 -15.95
CA ILE A 280 7.64 -22.50 -15.14
C ILE A 280 7.20 -21.25 -15.92
N VAL A 281 7.87 -20.92 -17.03
CA VAL A 281 7.67 -19.66 -17.76
C VAL A 281 6.22 -19.46 -18.26
N PRO A 282 5.56 -20.42 -18.94
CA PRO A 282 4.19 -20.23 -19.42
C PRO A 282 3.17 -20.03 -18.29
N PHE A 283 3.38 -20.71 -17.16
CA PHE A 283 2.55 -20.55 -15.99
C PHE A 283 2.72 -19.16 -15.37
N LEU A 284 3.95 -18.71 -15.18
CA LEU A 284 4.23 -17.38 -14.65
C LEU A 284 3.73 -16.25 -15.57
N LYS A 285 3.77 -16.43 -16.90
CA LYS A 285 3.14 -15.49 -17.85
C LYS A 285 1.64 -15.38 -17.66
N THR A 286 0.97 -16.51 -17.40
CA THR A 286 -0.47 -16.53 -17.10
C THR A 286 -0.77 -15.83 -15.77
N LEU A 287 0.06 -16.08 -14.76
CA LEU A 287 -0.04 -15.41 -13.47
C LEU A 287 0.18 -13.89 -13.59
N ASP A 288 1.12 -13.45 -14.42
CA ASP A 288 1.38 -12.03 -14.69
C ASP A 288 0.12 -11.32 -15.22
N ALA A 289 -0.53 -11.91 -16.23
CA ALA A 289 -1.77 -11.38 -16.78
C ALA A 289 -2.90 -11.34 -15.72
N SER A 290 -2.98 -12.37 -14.87
CA SER A 290 -3.96 -12.41 -13.76
C SER A 290 -3.72 -11.29 -12.74
N VAL A 291 -2.47 -11.05 -12.34
CA VAL A 291 -2.09 -9.97 -11.42
C VAL A 291 -2.39 -8.60 -12.05
N ALA A 292 -2.13 -8.43 -13.34
CA ALA A 292 -2.46 -7.21 -14.07
C ALA A 292 -3.98 -6.94 -14.11
N ALA A 293 -4.79 -7.98 -14.30
CA ALA A 293 -6.25 -7.87 -14.34
C ALA A 293 -6.86 -7.51 -12.97
N VAL A 294 -6.30 -8.02 -11.87
CA VAL A 294 -6.83 -7.81 -10.49
C VAL A 294 -6.05 -6.70 -9.76
N ASN A 295 -6.30 -5.45 -10.16
CA ASN A 295 -5.56 -4.25 -9.74
C ASN A 295 -6.04 -3.59 -8.42
N GLN A 296 -6.24 -4.39 -7.36
CA GLN A 296 -6.59 -3.91 -6.00
C GLN A 296 -7.75 -2.89 -5.95
N GLY A 297 -8.79 -3.09 -6.77
CA GLY A 297 -9.95 -2.19 -6.83
C GLY A 297 -9.62 -0.78 -7.34
N GLY A 298 -8.60 -0.65 -8.20
CA GLY A 298 -8.18 0.62 -8.80
C GLY A 298 -7.39 1.55 -7.88
N ARG A 299 -7.13 1.16 -6.62
CA ARG A 299 -6.39 2.01 -5.66
C ARG A 299 -4.88 1.96 -5.85
N ARG A 300 -4.33 0.77 -6.17
CA ARG A 300 -2.90 0.52 -6.41
C ARG A 300 -2.71 -0.64 -7.39
N LYS A 301 -1.61 -0.66 -8.14
CA LYS A 301 -1.26 -1.81 -9.01
C LYS A 301 -1.05 -3.06 -8.14
N GLY A 302 -1.61 -4.20 -8.58
CA GLY A 302 -1.32 -5.51 -7.98
C GLY A 302 0.18 -5.80 -8.03
N ALA A 303 0.72 -6.43 -6.99
CA ALA A 303 2.12 -6.79 -6.93
C ALA A 303 2.27 -8.18 -6.31
N ALA A 304 2.87 -9.10 -7.06
CA ALA A 304 3.23 -10.42 -6.60
C ALA A 304 4.72 -10.66 -6.83
N ALA A 305 5.42 -11.19 -5.84
CA ALA A 305 6.79 -11.64 -5.94
C ALA A 305 6.84 -13.17 -6.01
N VAL A 306 7.50 -13.69 -7.04
CA VAL A 306 7.72 -15.11 -7.23
C VAL A 306 9.10 -15.47 -6.70
N TYR A 307 9.18 -16.49 -5.85
CA TYR A 307 10.42 -17.02 -5.29
C TYR A 307 10.78 -18.32 -5.97
N LEU A 308 12.00 -18.39 -6.50
CA LEU A 308 12.58 -19.60 -7.07
C LEU A 308 13.91 -19.93 -6.40
N GLU A 309 14.13 -21.20 -6.10
CA GLU A 309 15.41 -21.66 -5.58
C GLU A 309 16.48 -21.71 -6.68
N THR A 310 17.73 -21.37 -6.34
CA THR A 310 18.81 -21.19 -7.33
C THR A 310 19.27 -22.49 -8.00
N TRP A 311 18.94 -23.66 -7.44
CA TRP A 311 19.22 -24.96 -8.05
C TRP A 311 18.15 -25.39 -9.07
N HIS A 312 17.05 -24.65 -9.21
CA HIS A 312 15.99 -25.02 -10.14
C HIS A 312 16.47 -24.95 -11.60
N ALA A 313 16.19 -25.98 -12.42
CA ALA A 313 16.68 -26.05 -13.80
C ALA A 313 16.22 -24.91 -14.72
N ASP A 314 15.06 -24.31 -14.45
CA ASP A 314 14.58 -23.12 -15.18
C ASP A 314 15.11 -21.77 -14.61
N VAL A 315 16.10 -21.76 -13.69
CA VAL A 315 16.57 -20.52 -13.02
C VAL A 315 17.09 -19.45 -13.98
N GLU A 316 17.77 -19.84 -15.06
CA GLU A 316 18.26 -18.87 -16.04
C GLU A 316 17.11 -18.23 -16.82
N GLU A 317 16.11 -19.02 -17.23
CA GLU A 317 14.93 -18.48 -17.92
C GLU A 317 14.08 -17.62 -16.98
N PHE A 318 14.06 -17.98 -15.68
CA PHE A 318 13.42 -17.19 -14.64
C PHE A 318 14.06 -15.80 -14.53
N LEU A 319 15.39 -15.70 -14.59
CA LEU A 319 16.10 -14.42 -14.56
C LEU A 319 15.70 -13.51 -15.72
N GLU A 320 15.44 -14.07 -16.90
CA GLU A 320 15.10 -13.31 -18.11
C GLU A 320 13.66 -12.78 -18.12
N LEU A 321 12.79 -13.21 -17.20
CA LEU A 321 11.37 -12.83 -17.20
C LEU A 321 11.13 -11.32 -17.05
N ARG A 322 12.09 -10.60 -16.45
CA ARG A 322 12.05 -9.14 -16.25
C ARG A 322 12.98 -8.34 -17.14
N ASP A 323 13.64 -9.00 -18.10
CA ASP A 323 14.47 -8.31 -19.05
C ASP A 323 13.62 -7.39 -19.95
N SER A 324 14.13 -6.18 -20.16
CA SER A 324 13.53 -5.17 -21.04
C SER A 324 13.66 -5.51 -22.53
N THR A 325 14.59 -6.41 -22.88
CA THR A 325 14.86 -6.83 -24.26
C THR A 325 14.49 -8.30 -24.48
N GLY A 326 14.31 -8.69 -25.75
CA GLY A 326 13.97 -10.06 -26.15
C GLY A 326 12.48 -10.28 -26.43
N GLU A 327 12.04 -11.54 -26.34
CA GLU A 327 10.69 -11.96 -26.75
C GLU A 327 9.63 -11.65 -25.68
N ASP A 328 8.74 -10.69 -25.94
CA ASP A 328 7.72 -10.23 -24.98
C ASP A 328 6.75 -11.33 -24.53
N ALA A 329 6.50 -12.34 -25.38
CA ALA A 329 5.64 -13.48 -25.04
C ALA A 329 6.11 -14.22 -23.78
N ARG A 330 7.41 -14.13 -23.45
CA ARG A 330 8.03 -14.77 -22.28
C ARG A 330 8.25 -13.82 -21.10
N ARG A 331 7.92 -12.53 -21.22
CA ARG A 331 8.17 -11.53 -20.16
C ARG A 331 7.01 -11.36 -19.19
N THR A 332 7.31 -11.08 -17.93
CA THR A 332 6.32 -10.89 -16.85
C THR A 332 6.50 -9.52 -16.20
N HIS A 333 5.94 -8.48 -16.80
CA HIS A 333 6.17 -7.08 -16.39
C HIS A 333 5.52 -6.69 -15.06
N HIS A 334 4.53 -7.46 -14.60
CA HIS A 334 3.73 -7.22 -13.39
C HIS A 334 4.17 -8.09 -12.20
N LEU A 335 4.93 -9.16 -12.44
CA LEU A 335 5.53 -10.00 -11.41
C LEU A 335 6.91 -9.49 -11.02
N ASN A 336 7.19 -9.45 -9.71
CA ASN A 336 8.54 -9.27 -9.21
C ASN A 336 9.20 -10.64 -9.02
N LEU A 337 10.52 -10.69 -9.16
CA LEU A 337 11.29 -11.92 -9.05
C LEU A 337 12.18 -11.89 -7.82
N ALA A 338 12.28 -13.02 -7.15
CA ALA A 338 13.17 -13.22 -6.04
C ALA A 338 13.79 -14.62 -6.07
N HIS A 339 15.02 -14.71 -5.58
CA HIS A 339 15.79 -15.92 -5.44
C HIS A 339 15.81 -16.34 -3.98
N TRP A 340 15.54 -17.61 -3.75
CA TRP A 340 15.69 -18.24 -2.44
C TRP A 340 17.00 -19.04 -2.45
N VAL A 341 18.04 -18.44 -1.87
CA VAL A 341 19.44 -18.84 -2.10
C VAL A 341 19.92 -19.71 -0.94
N PRO A 342 20.27 -20.99 -1.16
CA PRO A 342 20.87 -21.84 -0.14
C PRO A 342 22.32 -21.45 0.16
N ASP A 343 22.76 -21.72 1.39
CA ASP A 343 24.13 -21.42 1.82
C ASP A 343 25.18 -22.19 1.00
N GLU A 344 24.88 -23.43 0.57
CA GLU A 344 25.74 -24.21 -0.33
C GLU A 344 26.03 -23.47 -1.64
N PHE A 345 25.05 -22.78 -2.22
CA PHE A 345 25.29 -22.01 -3.44
C PHE A 345 26.33 -20.91 -3.20
N MET A 346 26.22 -20.18 -2.09
CA MET A 346 27.17 -19.12 -1.77
C MET A 346 28.57 -19.66 -1.51
N ARG A 347 28.70 -20.84 -0.87
CA ARG A 347 30.00 -21.52 -0.71
C ARG A 347 30.61 -21.90 -2.06
N ARG A 348 29.81 -22.42 -3.00
CA ARG A 348 30.27 -22.77 -4.35
C ARG A 348 30.69 -21.52 -5.14
N VAL A 349 29.98 -20.40 -4.99
CA VAL A 349 30.38 -19.12 -5.59
C VAL A 349 31.74 -18.64 -5.04
N GLU A 350 31.94 -18.73 -3.72
CA GLU A 350 33.20 -18.33 -3.08
C GLU A 350 34.37 -19.20 -3.56
N ALA A 351 34.18 -20.52 -3.55
CA ALA A 351 35.17 -21.52 -3.96
C ALA A 351 35.44 -21.59 -5.48
N ASP A 352 34.65 -20.87 -6.30
CA ASP A 352 34.70 -20.96 -7.77
C ASP A 352 34.38 -22.36 -8.30
N ASP A 353 33.44 -23.04 -7.63
CA ASP A 353 32.99 -24.38 -7.96
C ASP A 353 31.80 -24.39 -8.94
N GLU A 354 31.53 -25.59 -9.46
CA GLU A 354 30.35 -25.89 -10.26
C GLU A 354 29.07 -25.95 -9.41
N TRP A 355 27.95 -25.60 -10.04
CA TRP A 355 26.59 -25.64 -9.50
C TRP A 355 25.69 -26.49 -10.40
N SER A 356 25.09 -27.53 -9.82
CA SER A 356 24.13 -28.40 -10.50
C SER A 356 22.69 -27.89 -10.41
N LEU A 357 22.00 -27.96 -11.55
CA LEU A 357 20.61 -27.63 -11.69
C LEU A 357 19.74 -28.88 -11.81
N PHE A 358 18.63 -28.91 -11.09
CA PHE A 358 17.74 -30.07 -11.00
C PHE A 358 16.31 -29.73 -11.39
N SER A 359 15.57 -30.72 -11.89
CA SER A 359 14.11 -30.64 -11.94
C SER A 359 13.55 -31.11 -10.59
N PRO A 360 12.62 -30.37 -9.97
CA PRO A 360 11.98 -30.77 -8.71
C PRO A 360 11.29 -32.15 -8.76
N SER A 361 10.96 -32.66 -9.96
CA SER A 361 10.41 -34.01 -10.10
C SER A 361 11.41 -35.12 -9.72
N ASP A 362 12.70 -34.86 -9.89
CA ASP A 362 13.79 -35.82 -9.67
C ASP A 362 14.33 -35.73 -8.23
N VAL A 363 14.12 -34.57 -7.57
CA VAL A 363 14.62 -34.24 -6.23
C VAL A 363 13.55 -33.50 -5.38
N PRO A 364 12.35 -34.10 -5.21
CA PRO A 364 11.19 -33.42 -4.62
C PRO A 364 11.40 -32.95 -3.18
N GLU A 365 12.35 -33.53 -2.46
CA GLU A 365 12.68 -33.19 -1.07
C GLU A 365 13.44 -31.87 -0.92
N LEU A 366 14.21 -31.43 -1.92
CA LEU A 366 15.12 -30.28 -1.78
C LEU A 366 14.40 -28.98 -1.42
N VAL A 367 13.18 -28.79 -1.94
CA VAL A 367 12.31 -27.64 -1.64
C VAL A 367 11.93 -27.53 -0.16
N ASP A 368 12.02 -28.62 0.59
CA ASP A 368 11.61 -28.73 1.99
C ASP A 368 12.78 -28.83 2.98
N LEU A 369 14.01 -29.09 2.52
CA LEU A 369 15.23 -29.23 3.34
C LEU A 369 16.01 -27.91 3.45
N TRP A 370 16.69 -27.60 4.55
CA TRP A 370 17.58 -26.43 4.65
C TRP A 370 18.84 -26.75 5.46
N GLY A 371 19.84 -25.86 5.38
CA GLY A 371 21.11 -26.04 6.08
C GLY A 371 21.78 -27.37 5.71
N GLU A 372 22.39 -28.04 6.69
CA GLU A 372 23.15 -29.27 6.48
C GLU A 372 22.31 -30.41 5.85
N GLU A 373 21.02 -30.51 6.16
CA GLU A 373 20.12 -31.51 5.56
C GLU A 373 19.96 -31.27 4.04
N PHE A 374 19.84 -30.00 3.64
CA PHE A 374 19.80 -29.63 2.22
C PHE A 374 21.13 -29.93 1.54
N ASP A 375 22.24 -29.54 2.17
CA ASP A 375 23.59 -29.70 1.61
C ASP A 375 23.91 -31.18 1.35
N ALA A 376 23.54 -32.06 2.29
CA ALA A 376 23.72 -33.51 2.16
C ALA A 376 22.86 -34.09 1.01
N ALA A 377 21.57 -33.74 0.96
CA ALA A 377 20.67 -34.22 -0.09
C ALA A 377 21.06 -33.70 -1.48
N TYR A 378 21.46 -32.44 -1.58
CA TYR A 378 21.92 -31.81 -2.81
C TYR A 378 23.15 -32.55 -3.37
N ARG A 379 24.16 -32.80 -2.54
CA ARG A 379 25.38 -33.52 -2.94
C ARG A 379 25.13 -35.00 -3.26
N GLU A 380 24.16 -35.64 -2.61
CA GLU A 380 23.72 -37.00 -2.97
C GLU A 380 23.06 -37.00 -4.36
N ALA A 381 22.20 -36.03 -4.65
CA ALA A 381 21.58 -35.90 -5.97
C ALA A 381 22.62 -35.64 -7.08
N GLU A 382 23.66 -34.85 -6.80
CA GLU A 382 24.81 -34.68 -7.69
C GLU A 382 25.52 -36.02 -7.96
N ARG A 383 25.84 -36.78 -6.89
CA ARG A 383 26.48 -38.11 -7.01
C ARG A 383 25.60 -39.13 -7.73
N GLY A 384 24.29 -39.03 -7.59
CA GLY A 384 23.30 -39.85 -8.28
C GLY A 384 23.13 -39.51 -9.76
N GLY A 385 23.80 -38.47 -10.27
CA GLY A 385 23.71 -38.06 -11.69
C GLY A 385 22.34 -37.50 -12.07
N LEU A 386 21.58 -36.95 -11.10
CA LEU A 386 20.23 -36.42 -11.33
C LEU A 386 20.26 -34.98 -11.88
N ALA A 387 21.43 -34.36 -11.98
CA ALA A 387 21.60 -33.01 -12.50
C ALA A 387 21.18 -32.95 -13.98
N ARG A 388 20.30 -32.00 -14.31
CA ARG A 388 19.89 -31.74 -15.70
C ARG A 388 20.98 -30.97 -16.46
N ARG A 389 21.69 -30.11 -15.74
CA ARG A 389 22.81 -29.31 -16.26
C ARG A 389 23.66 -28.84 -15.09
N THR A 390 24.94 -28.63 -15.34
CA THR A 390 25.89 -28.05 -14.39
C THR A 390 26.54 -26.82 -15.03
N LEU A 391 26.82 -25.79 -14.24
CA LEU A 391 27.46 -24.56 -14.68
C LEU A 391 28.31 -23.94 -13.56
N PRO A 392 29.28 -23.06 -13.86
CA PRO A 392 30.02 -22.35 -12.84
C PRO A 392 29.10 -21.52 -11.94
N ALA A 393 29.22 -21.67 -10.62
CA ALA A 393 28.35 -20.96 -9.67
C ALA A 393 28.51 -19.42 -9.79
N ARG A 394 29.73 -18.95 -10.04
CA ARG A 394 30.04 -17.52 -10.25
C ARG A 394 29.34 -16.93 -11.46
N ASP A 395 29.18 -17.70 -12.53
CA ASP A 395 28.49 -17.23 -13.73
C ASP A 395 27.01 -16.99 -13.47
N LEU A 396 26.35 -17.93 -12.76
CA LEU A 396 24.96 -17.79 -12.36
C LEU A 396 24.78 -16.59 -11.43
N TYR A 397 25.63 -16.48 -10.41
CA TYR A 397 25.59 -15.36 -9.48
C TYR A 397 25.81 -14.01 -10.17
N GLY A 398 26.76 -13.94 -11.11
CA GLY A 398 26.99 -12.77 -11.93
C GLY A 398 25.76 -12.38 -12.76
N ARG A 399 25.02 -13.34 -13.31
CA ARG A 399 23.75 -13.09 -14.01
C ARG A 399 22.67 -12.57 -13.06
N MET A 400 22.52 -13.17 -11.88
CA MET A 400 21.57 -12.71 -10.85
C MET A 400 21.85 -11.24 -10.47
N MET A 401 23.11 -10.88 -10.26
CA MET A 401 23.51 -9.51 -9.95
C MET A 401 23.25 -8.53 -11.08
N ARG A 402 23.56 -8.91 -12.33
CA ARG A 402 23.26 -8.09 -13.50
C ARG A 402 21.76 -7.81 -13.62
N MET A 403 20.91 -8.82 -13.44
CA MET A 403 19.47 -8.64 -13.48
C MET A 403 18.98 -7.68 -12.40
N LEU A 404 19.48 -7.82 -11.16
CA LEU A 404 19.14 -6.92 -10.07
C LEU A 404 19.57 -5.48 -10.36
N ALA A 405 20.78 -5.28 -10.88
CA ALA A 405 21.29 -3.96 -11.23
C ALA A 405 20.52 -3.30 -12.38
N GLN A 406 20.14 -4.06 -13.40
CA GLN A 406 19.47 -3.53 -14.60
C GLN A 406 17.97 -3.27 -14.39
N THR A 407 17.30 -4.12 -13.62
CA THR A 407 15.83 -4.14 -13.55
C THR A 407 15.26 -3.83 -12.16
N GLY A 408 16.11 -3.80 -11.13
CA GLY A 408 15.67 -3.75 -9.73
C GLY A 408 14.93 -5.01 -9.25
N ASN A 409 14.95 -6.09 -10.05
CA ASN A 409 14.28 -7.37 -9.78
C ASN A 409 15.28 -8.54 -9.76
N GLY A 410 14.88 -9.67 -9.17
CA GLY A 410 15.83 -10.74 -8.82
C GLY A 410 16.38 -10.52 -7.42
N TRP A 411 15.52 -10.19 -6.46
CA TRP A 411 15.93 -9.97 -5.08
C TRP A 411 16.54 -11.24 -4.50
N MET A 412 17.60 -11.12 -3.71
CA MET A 412 18.23 -12.29 -3.10
C MET A 412 17.78 -12.43 -1.65
N THR A 413 17.26 -13.61 -1.32
CA THR A 413 16.87 -13.97 0.05
C THR A 413 17.62 -15.24 0.45
N LEU A 414 18.47 -15.14 1.46
CA LEU A 414 19.21 -16.30 1.97
C LEU A 414 18.26 -17.27 2.70
N ARG A 415 18.41 -18.56 2.39
CA ARG A 415 17.71 -19.70 3.01
C ARG A 415 18.47 -20.14 4.24
N THR A 416 18.55 -19.27 5.25
CA THR A 416 19.14 -19.63 6.54
C THR A 416 18.06 -20.22 7.46
N PRO A 417 18.42 -21.11 8.41
CA PRO A 417 17.50 -21.53 9.45
C PRO A 417 17.00 -20.30 10.24
N PRO A 418 15.72 -20.29 10.69
CA PRO A 418 15.24 -19.20 11.52
C PRO A 418 16.04 -19.19 12.83
N THR A 419 16.64 -18.05 13.16
CA THR A 419 17.23 -17.78 14.46
C THR A 419 16.12 -17.65 15.50
N ALA A 420 15.55 -18.78 15.94
CA ALA A 420 14.63 -18.82 17.07
C ALA A 420 15.43 -18.92 18.39
N PRO A 421 15.01 -18.23 19.47
CA PRO A 421 15.60 -18.47 20.79
C PRO A 421 15.44 -19.95 21.20
N PRO A 422 16.33 -20.47 22.07
CA PRO A 422 16.50 -21.92 22.35
C PRO A 422 15.27 -22.63 22.96
N THR A 423 14.17 -21.94 23.21
CA THR A 423 12.93 -22.49 23.78
C THR A 423 11.91 -22.94 22.72
N ARG A 424 12.18 -22.81 21.42
CA ARG A 424 11.27 -23.24 20.35
C ARG A 424 11.98 -23.99 19.23
N ARG A 425 11.40 -25.14 18.83
CA ARG A 425 11.82 -25.87 17.61
C ARG A 425 11.62 -24.99 16.37
N PRO A 426 12.59 -24.94 15.43
CA PRO A 426 12.50 -24.11 14.23
C PRO A 426 11.34 -24.55 13.32
N CYS A 427 10.59 -23.59 12.76
CA CYS A 427 9.50 -23.82 11.82
C CYS A 427 9.83 -23.25 10.43
N ARG A 428 9.39 -23.95 9.38
CA ARG A 428 9.90 -23.89 7.98
C ARG A 428 9.38 -22.67 7.20
N ALA A 429 10.22 -21.93 6.48
CA ALA A 429 9.81 -20.82 5.60
C ALA A 429 10.36 -21.03 4.18
N ALA A 430 9.52 -20.84 3.16
CA ALA A 430 9.86 -21.07 1.74
C ALA A 430 9.78 -19.81 0.85
N SER A 431 9.34 -18.66 1.40
CA SER A 431 9.21 -17.38 0.69
C SER A 431 9.20 -16.19 1.65
N SER A 432 9.43 -14.98 1.12
CA SER A 432 9.30 -13.70 1.86
C SER A 432 8.37 -12.73 1.13
N THR A 433 7.91 -11.66 1.80
CA THR A 433 6.93 -10.72 1.21
C THR A 433 7.63 -9.53 0.59
N PRO A 434 7.18 -8.94 -0.53
CA PRO A 434 7.70 -7.64 -0.99
C PRO A 434 7.64 -6.58 0.12
N PRO A 435 8.70 -5.78 0.38
CA PRO A 435 10.00 -5.70 -0.30
C PRO A 435 11.10 -6.58 0.34
N THR A 436 10.82 -7.86 0.59
CA THR A 436 11.60 -8.86 1.35
C THR A 436 11.67 -8.70 2.87
N SER A 437 10.77 -7.94 3.47
CA SER A 437 10.82 -7.62 4.92
C SER A 437 10.18 -8.65 5.84
N ALA A 438 9.21 -9.45 5.39
CA ALA A 438 8.54 -10.44 6.24
C ALA A 438 8.85 -11.88 5.80
N ARG A 439 9.27 -12.72 6.75
CA ARG A 439 9.35 -14.18 6.62
C ARG A 439 8.24 -14.80 7.49
N ARG A 440 7.45 -15.73 6.94
CA ARG A 440 6.49 -16.51 7.73
C ARG A 440 6.79 -18.00 7.62
N SER A 441 6.67 -18.67 8.75
CA SER A 441 6.74 -20.13 8.85
C SER A 441 5.43 -20.78 8.39
N TRP A 442 5.50 -21.83 7.57
CA TRP A 442 4.38 -22.63 7.07
C TRP A 442 4.39 -24.07 7.62
N ARG A 443 3.23 -24.72 7.53
CA ARG A 443 2.98 -26.08 8.04
C ARG A 443 2.46 -26.94 6.89
N SER A 444 3.17 -28.01 6.54
CA SER A 444 2.69 -28.98 5.55
C SER A 444 1.51 -29.81 6.10
N PRO A 445 0.48 -30.14 5.29
CA PRO A 445 -0.66 -30.95 5.73
C PRO A 445 -0.31 -32.41 6.06
N THR A 446 0.83 -32.92 5.57
CA THR A 446 1.13 -34.37 5.58
C THR A 446 1.64 -34.94 6.91
N THR A 447 2.01 -34.13 7.92
CA THR A 447 2.76 -34.62 9.10
C THR A 447 2.14 -34.36 10.49
N GLY A 448 0.90 -33.87 10.59
CA GLY A 448 0.08 -34.05 11.80
C GLY A 448 0.50 -33.40 13.14
N ARG A 449 1.59 -32.63 13.32
CA ARG A 449 2.03 -32.13 14.67
C ARG A 449 1.86 -30.62 14.96
N ARG A 450 1.06 -30.26 15.98
CA ARG A 450 0.40 -28.94 16.28
C ARG A 450 1.30 -27.79 16.81
N ARG A 451 0.95 -26.56 16.37
CA ARG A 451 0.97 -25.15 16.93
C ARG A 451 2.21 -24.53 17.62
N CYS A 452 2.64 -23.33 17.19
CA CYS A 452 2.30 -21.98 17.76
C CYS A 452 3.04 -20.82 17.04
N ALA A 453 2.45 -19.61 17.01
CA ALA A 453 3.00 -18.38 16.41
C ALA A 453 3.27 -17.31 17.47
N THR A 454 4.31 -16.49 17.30
CA THR A 454 4.37 -15.12 17.85
C THR A 454 5.23 -14.21 16.97
N TRP A 455 4.80 -12.96 16.87
CA TRP A 455 5.52 -11.82 16.32
C TRP A 455 6.37 -11.18 17.44
N GLY A 456 7.67 -10.98 17.20
CA GLY A 456 8.56 -10.15 18.01
C GLY A 456 8.96 -8.93 17.18
N ARG A 457 8.98 -7.76 17.82
CA ARG A 457 9.21 -6.42 17.25
C ARG A 457 10.46 -6.32 16.39
#